data_AF-A0AAJ0MBZ8-F1
#
_entry.id   AF-A0AAJ0MBZ8-F1
#
_cell.length_a   1.000
_cell.length_b   1.000
_cell.length_c   1.000
_cell.angle_alpha   90.00
_cell.angle_beta   90.00
_cell.angle_gamma   90.00
#
_symmetry.space_group_name_H-M   'P 1'
#
loop_
_entity.id
_entity.type
_entity.pdbx_description
1 polymer ?
#
loop_
_entity_poly.entity_id
_entity_poly.type
_entity_poly.pdbx_seq_one_letter_code
_entity_poly.pdbx_strand_id
1 'polypeptide(L)'
;MDDSFLELYQQQSLSSPEEMDQVEALFANMPSPKEEQTTLRTADRMVRYRLAFEKFVSDLKTPSASNDDDHAELGEHVKRGLELGSVDHILSQIAKMALLREPEHDDQSAKAKYFRYLRWAARGRKYDDSPLTTAQEKQDPSKPEFNMKAEGPHGKYAILPGPAVILGCAHCGKLRSKASMVGCEDCTLITGGYDICTVAGYCGAKCQKKHRKEHGKICKQIRGLNRAAQVFQQVFVHFLQTVHDPTRNIAEVSLGLSEAGSMVAVKMEPNTLLNLACLGKPVVEAAKTPKMIVANPELRKAALMVGNSSAVATSAKSLLEYFVRPACKSMERVAILPKNMFRPAELIDDSGASHFNALTPHEVIRLTLECGRQYALDPAGCAFGWEEHLASWESFAAHRVALVVEVCTLPPSAPWNRVDLSAMAKQRDCAGTVVGEPRAEVALARRVVADLAVPAIEMYMTMGPFQAGGVVGGWEEFLGTDVTHAWFAGQAQGLVAAVERLLRDKAEAFERETGLRFFLNRELDVRVVIGPELARGLARVWMGWEEVEGLRGDVNRLKQAWRSRWDVVFGMRGGI
;
A
#
# COMPACT_ATOMS: atom_id res chain seq x y z
N MET A 1 -12.09 4.37 26.70
CA MET A 1 -11.21 5.55 26.54
C MET A 1 -10.87 5.97 27.96
N ASP A 2 -9.63 6.30 28.26
CA ASP A 2 -9.26 6.74 29.62
C ASP A 2 -9.79 8.16 29.81
N ASP A 3 -10.69 8.38 30.79
CA ASP A 3 -11.34 9.67 31.03
C ASP A 3 -10.32 10.81 31.25
N SER A 4 -9.11 10.46 31.69
CA SER A 4 -7.98 11.39 31.86
C SER A 4 -7.53 12.09 30.57
N PHE A 5 -7.71 11.47 29.39
CA PHE A 5 -7.29 12.09 28.12
C PHE A 5 -8.28 13.19 27.67
N LEU A 6 -9.58 12.98 27.90
CA LEU A 6 -10.62 13.97 27.63
C LEU A 6 -10.46 15.21 28.51
N GLU A 7 -10.11 15.02 29.78
CA GLU A 7 -9.84 16.11 30.73
C GLU A 7 -8.61 16.94 30.32
N LEU A 8 -7.52 16.29 29.88
CA LEU A 8 -6.32 16.99 29.39
C LEU A 8 -6.58 17.82 28.13
N TYR A 9 -7.43 17.32 27.22
CA TYR A 9 -7.79 18.07 26.01
C TYR A 9 -8.63 19.30 26.36
N GLN A 10 -9.58 19.18 27.30
CA GLN A 10 -10.38 20.30 27.78
C GLN A 10 -9.52 21.38 28.48
N GLN A 11 -8.43 20.98 29.14
CA GLN A 11 -7.51 21.91 29.82
C GLN A 11 -6.53 22.64 28.88
N GLN A 12 -6.28 22.18 27.66
CA GLN A 12 -5.38 22.86 26.70
C GLN A 12 -6.05 23.99 25.90
N SER A 13 -7.38 24.13 25.97
CA SER A 13 -8.17 25.16 25.27
C SER A 13 -8.12 26.55 25.95
N LEU A 14 -6.98 26.99 26.50
CA LEU A 14 -6.85 28.16 27.38
C LEU A 14 -6.45 29.48 26.67
N SER A 15 -6.91 29.72 25.45
CA SER A 15 -6.95 31.09 24.89
C SER A 15 -8.42 31.50 24.75
N SER A 16 -8.78 32.71 25.20
CA SER A 16 -10.17 33.18 25.22
C SER A 16 -10.79 33.07 23.82
N PRO A 17 -11.73 32.14 23.58
CA PRO A 17 -12.18 31.78 22.22
C PRO A 17 -12.99 32.87 21.49
N GLU A 18 -13.27 34.00 22.14
CA GLU A 18 -14.34 34.91 21.71
C GLU A 18 -14.00 35.78 20.49
N GLU A 19 -12.75 35.74 19.97
CA GLU A 19 -12.35 36.58 18.83
C GLU A 19 -11.63 35.86 17.68
N MET A 20 -11.41 34.54 17.74
CA MET A 20 -10.71 33.84 16.66
C MET A 20 -11.68 33.44 15.53
N ASP A 21 -11.29 33.70 14.28
CA ASP A 21 -11.99 33.21 13.09
C ASP A 21 -12.19 31.68 13.17
N GLN A 22 -13.36 31.18 12.72
CA GLN A 22 -13.72 29.76 12.85
C GLN A 22 -12.76 28.84 12.10
N VAL A 23 -12.22 29.28 10.95
CA VAL A 23 -11.24 28.51 10.18
C VAL A 23 -9.91 28.46 10.92
N GLU A 24 -9.45 29.58 11.45
CA GLU A 24 -8.24 29.63 12.28
C GLU A 24 -8.38 28.76 13.54
N ALA A 25 -9.54 28.79 14.18
CA ALA A 25 -9.86 27.94 15.32
C ALA A 25 -9.82 26.45 14.98
N LEU A 26 -10.31 26.05 13.79
CA LEU A 26 -10.19 24.66 13.35
C LEU A 26 -8.73 24.22 13.30
N PHE A 27 -7.87 24.95 12.60
CA PHE A 27 -6.47 24.56 12.43
C PHE A 27 -5.64 24.67 13.72
N ALA A 28 -5.97 25.62 14.60
CA ALA A 28 -5.33 25.73 15.92
C ALA A 28 -5.67 24.55 16.84
N ASN A 29 -6.85 23.93 16.69
CA ASN A 29 -7.30 22.79 17.49
C ASN A 29 -6.84 21.42 16.94
N MET A 30 -6.34 21.38 15.69
CA MET A 30 -5.74 20.18 15.10
C MET A 30 -4.36 19.89 15.73
N PRO A 31 -3.86 18.63 15.69
CA PRO A 31 -2.47 18.34 16.03
C PRO A 31 -1.50 19.24 15.26
N SER A 32 -0.52 19.83 15.93
CA SER A 32 0.45 20.66 15.23
C SER A 32 1.25 19.83 14.21
N PRO A 33 1.69 20.42 13.08
CA PRO A 33 2.53 19.74 12.10
C PRO A 33 3.77 19.03 12.69
N LYS A 34 4.32 19.56 13.79
CA LYS A 34 5.46 18.95 14.49
C LYS A 34 5.04 17.70 15.26
N GLU A 35 3.93 17.75 16.00
CA GLU A 35 3.39 16.59 16.72
C GLU A 35 3.03 15.44 15.78
N GLU A 36 2.54 15.75 14.58
CA GLU A 36 2.27 14.76 13.53
C GLU A 36 3.50 13.94 13.10
N GLN A 37 4.70 14.53 13.19
CA GLN A 37 5.94 13.86 12.79
C GLN A 37 6.60 13.06 13.90
N THR A 38 6.40 13.44 15.17
CA THR A 38 7.31 13.00 16.24
C THR A 38 6.74 12.02 17.24
N THR A 39 5.45 12.10 17.59
CA THR A 39 5.04 11.58 18.92
C THR A 39 3.64 10.98 19.01
N LEU A 40 2.70 11.36 18.14
CA LEU A 40 1.33 10.88 18.30
C LEU A 40 1.15 9.46 17.76
N ARG A 41 0.65 8.56 18.62
CA ARG A 41 0.08 7.29 18.16
C ARG A 41 -1.07 7.58 17.22
N THR A 42 -1.26 6.73 16.21
CA THR A 42 -2.29 6.93 15.19
C THR A 42 -3.69 7.07 15.79
N ALA A 43 -4.04 6.29 16.81
CA ALA A 43 -5.34 6.39 17.47
C ALA A 43 -5.57 7.76 18.13
N ASP A 44 -4.63 8.23 18.96
CA ASP A 44 -4.71 9.52 19.65
C ASP A 44 -4.78 10.68 18.66
N ARG A 45 -4.01 10.57 17.56
CA ARG A 45 -4.03 11.52 16.45
C ARG A 45 -5.42 11.61 15.82
N MET A 46 -6.04 10.48 15.48
CA MET A 46 -7.37 10.46 14.85
C MET A 46 -8.45 11.00 15.78
N VAL A 47 -8.34 10.76 17.09
CA VAL A 47 -9.26 11.33 18.09
C VAL A 47 -9.15 12.85 18.12
N ARG A 48 -7.94 13.43 18.19
CA ARG A 48 -7.76 14.89 18.19
C ARG A 48 -8.31 15.55 16.93
N TYR A 49 -8.08 14.96 15.77
CA TYR A 49 -8.67 15.45 14.53
C TYR A 49 -10.19 15.44 14.56
N ARG A 50 -10.78 14.30 14.96
CA ARG A 50 -12.23 14.17 15.07
C ARG A 50 -12.82 15.23 15.99
N LEU A 51 -12.22 15.45 17.17
CA LEU A 51 -12.67 16.49 18.11
C LEU A 51 -12.59 17.90 17.51
N ALA A 52 -11.50 18.24 16.82
CA ALA A 52 -11.37 19.54 16.14
C ALA A 52 -12.43 19.73 15.05
N PHE A 53 -12.71 18.68 14.26
CA PHE A 53 -13.73 18.69 13.20
C PHE A 53 -15.16 18.77 13.74
N GLU A 54 -15.48 18.00 14.78
CA GLU A 54 -16.79 18.04 15.44
C GLU A 54 -17.04 19.43 16.06
N LYS A 55 -16.02 20.02 16.68
CA LYS A 55 -16.10 21.40 17.19
C LYS A 55 -16.35 22.40 16.06
N PHE A 56 -15.59 22.33 14.97
CA PHE A 56 -15.78 23.21 13.81
C PHE A 56 -17.21 23.13 13.26
N VAL A 57 -17.75 21.93 13.06
CA VAL A 57 -19.15 21.74 12.60
C VAL A 57 -20.18 22.28 13.61
N SER A 58 -19.89 22.20 14.91
CA SER A 58 -20.72 22.85 15.92
C SER A 58 -20.68 24.38 15.80
N ASP A 59 -19.50 24.96 15.63
CA ASP A 59 -19.29 26.40 15.51
C ASP A 59 -19.98 26.96 14.25
N LEU A 60 -20.04 26.20 13.14
CA LEU A 60 -20.77 26.55 11.91
C LEU A 60 -22.27 26.83 12.12
N LYS A 61 -22.86 26.42 13.26
CA LYS A 61 -24.27 26.71 13.60
C LYS A 61 -24.46 28.12 14.15
N THR A 62 -23.40 28.72 14.66
CA THR A 62 -23.44 30.12 15.09
C THR A 62 -23.29 31.00 13.85
N PRO A 63 -24.12 32.05 13.68
CA PRO A 63 -23.97 33.01 12.60
C PRO A 63 -22.73 33.87 12.85
N SER A 64 -21.55 33.29 12.69
CA SER A 64 -20.28 34.00 12.67
C SER A 64 -19.90 34.22 11.21
N ALA A 65 -19.60 35.48 10.87
CA ALA A 65 -19.05 35.86 9.58
C ALA A 65 -17.55 35.55 9.57
N SER A 66 -17.19 34.28 9.41
CA SER A 66 -15.83 33.97 8.96
C SER A 66 -15.60 34.68 7.64
N ASN A 67 -14.58 35.52 7.56
CA ASN A 67 -14.23 36.22 6.32
C ASN A 67 -13.27 35.40 5.45
N ASP A 68 -12.87 34.21 5.90
CA ASP A 68 -12.05 33.29 5.13
C ASP A 68 -12.83 32.67 3.97
N ASP A 69 -12.34 32.86 2.74
CA ASP A 69 -12.95 32.37 1.49
C ASP A 69 -13.11 30.84 1.45
N ASP A 70 -12.37 30.10 2.29
CA ASP A 70 -12.40 28.63 2.33
C ASP A 70 -13.45 28.09 3.31
N HIS A 71 -14.09 28.94 4.10
CA HIS A 71 -15.01 28.55 5.18
C HIS A 71 -16.12 27.61 4.71
N ALA A 72 -16.80 27.97 3.61
CA ALA A 72 -17.92 27.20 3.08
C ALA A 72 -17.48 25.81 2.56
N GLU A 73 -16.38 25.77 1.79
CA GLU A 73 -15.84 24.51 1.23
C GLU A 73 -15.28 23.59 2.32
N LEU A 74 -14.54 24.14 3.29
CA LEU A 74 -14.09 23.39 4.48
C LEU A 74 -15.28 22.83 5.24
N GLY A 75 -16.32 23.64 5.44
CA GLY A 75 -17.55 23.21 6.12
C GLY A 75 -18.22 22.03 5.43
N GLU A 76 -18.29 22.02 4.10
CA GLU A 76 -18.84 20.89 3.34
C GLU A 76 -17.98 19.62 3.49
N HIS A 77 -16.66 19.73 3.29
CA HIS A 77 -15.75 18.60 3.38
C HIS A 77 -15.70 17.98 4.78
N VAL A 78 -15.67 18.82 5.82
CA VAL A 78 -15.65 18.34 7.22
C VAL A 78 -16.96 17.64 7.57
N LYS A 79 -18.12 18.23 7.25
CA LYS A 79 -19.43 17.59 7.49
C LYS A 79 -19.52 16.22 6.81
N ARG A 80 -19.20 16.19 5.51
CA ARG A 80 -19.24 14.96 4.72
C ARG A 80 -18.28 13.89 5.26
N GLY A 81 -17.07 14.27 5.63
CA GLY A 81 -16.11 13.33 6.20
C GLY A 81 -16.52 12.78 7.57
N LEU A 82 -17.18 13.60 8.41
CA LEU A 82 -17.76 13.15 9.68
C LEU A 82 -18.94 12.19 9.47
N GLU A 83 -19.80 12.45 8.48
CA GLU A 83 -20.88 11.54 8.07
C GLU A 83 -20.34 10.18 7.58
N LEU A 84 -19.21 10.20 6.86
CA LEU A 84 -18.48 8.99 6.44
C LEU A 84 -17.68 8.35 7.59
N GLY A 85 -17.55 9.02 8.74
CA GLY A 85 -16.71 8.57 9.85
C GLY A 85 -15.20 8.53 9.53
N SER A 86 -14.75 9.28 8.52
CA SER A 86 -13.41 9.18 7.95
C SER A 86 -12.62 10.48 8.09
N VAL A 87 -11.70 10.52 9.06
CA VAL A 87 -10.73 11.62 9.24
C VAL A 87 -9.78 11.73 8.04
N ASP A 88 -9.34 10.59 7.48
CA ASP A 88 -8.43 10.56 6.34
C ASP A 88 -9.05 11.21 5.09
N HIS A 89 -10.36 11.07 4.90
CA HIS A 89 -11.10 11.75 3.83
C HIS A 89 -11.04 13.27 3.99
N ILE A 90 -11.31 13.78 5.21
CA ILE A 90 -11.26 15.22 5.52
C ILE A 90 -9.85 15.76 5.27
N LEU A 91 -8.82 15.11 5.83
CA LEU A 91 -7.43 15.53 5.65
C LEU A 91 -6.99 15.52 4.20
N SER A 92 -7.47 14.56 3.40
CA SER A 92 -7.16 14.54 1.98
C SER A 92 -7.85 15.67 1.21
N GLN A 93 -9.09 16.04 1.56
CA GLN A 93 -9.73 17.22 0.94
C GLN A 93 -8.99 18.52 1.31
N ILE A 94 -8.63 18.69 2.60
CA ILE A 94 -7.84 19.85 3.03
C ILE A 94 -6.48 19.89 2.32
N ALA A 95 -5.81 18.74 2.15
CA ALA A 95 -4.55 18.68 1.41
C ALA A 95 -4.71 19.03 -0.09
N LYS A 96 -5.85 18.66 -0.71
CA LYS A 96 -6.20 19.10 -2.07
C LYS A 96 -6.34 20.62 -2.13
N MET A 97 -7.05 21.22 -1.16
CA MET A 97 -7.18 22.68 -1.06
C MET A 97 -5.80 23.33 -0.90
N ALA A 98 -4.92 22.78 -0.06
CA ALA A 98 -3.56 23.28 0.12
C ALA A 98 -2.65 23.13 -1.11
N LEU A 99 -2.94 22.19 -2.01
CA LEU A 99 -2.27 22.07 -3.31
C LEU A 99 -2.76 23.14 -4.30
N LEU A 100 -4.05 23.47 -4.25
CA LEU A 100 -4.69 24.46 -5.13
C LEU A 100 -4.49 25.91 -4.67
N ARG A 101 -4.35 26.12 -3.37
CA ARG A 101 -4.18 27.42 -2.73
C ARG A 101 -2.77 27.54 -2.19
N GLU A 102 -2.00 28.47 -2.75
CA GLU A 102 -0.68 28.79 -2.22
C GLU A 102 -0.83 29.88 -1.16
N PRO A 103 -0.57 29.58 0.13
CA PRO A 103 -0.61 30.61 1.15
C PRO A 103 0.52 31.61 0.93
N GLU A 104 0.29 32.87 1.31
CA GLU A 104 1.34 33.89 1.31
C GLU A 104 2.54 33.42 2.16
N HIS A 105 3.75 33.74 1.71
CA HIS A 105 4.97 33.20 2.31
C HIS A 105 5.16 33.67 3.76
N ASP A 106 4.74 34.89 4.07
CA ASP A 106 4.82 35.53 5.38
C ASP A 106 3.60 35.27 6.27
N ASP A 107 2.48 34.77 5.74
CA ASP A 107 1.30 34.45 6.55
C ASP A 107 1.63 33.41 7.62
N GLN A 108 1.48 33.79 8.90
CA GLN A 108 1.73 32.96 10.08
C GLN A 108 0.47 32.41 10.73
N SER A 109 -0.68 32.56 10.09
CA SER A 109 -1.96 31.97 10.50
C SER A 109 -1.83 30.45 10.73
N ALA A 110 -2.70 29.90 11.57
CA ALA A 110 -2.75 28.47 11.82
C ALA A 110 -3.08 27.73 10.52
N LYS A 111 -4.02 28.26 9.73
CA LYS A 111 -4.37 27.74 8.40
C LYS A 111 -3.17 27.71 7.47
N ALA A 112 -2.46 28.82 7.28
CA ALA A 112 -1.32 28.87 6.35
C ALA A 112 -0.19 27.92 6.74
N LYS A 113 0.13 27.83 8.04
CA LYS A 113 1.09 26.84 8.56
C LYS A 113 0.67 25.41 8.23
N TYR A 114 -0.62 25.09 8.43
CA TYR A 114 -1.15 23.76 8.14
C TYR A 114 -1.20 23.45 6.65
N PHE A 115 -1.60 24.42 5.81
CA PHE A 115 -1.62 24.28 4.36
C PHE A 115 -0.21 24.03 3.81
N ARG A 116 0.80 24.79 4.26
CA ARG A 116 2.20 24.51 3.88
C ARG A 116 2.63 23.10 4.26
N TYR A 117 2.25 22.64 5.45
CA TYR A 117 2.53 21.27 5.89
C TYR A 117 1.83 20.21 5.04
N LEU A 118 0.52 20.31 4.80
CA LEU A 118 -0.23 19.33 4.01
C LEU A 118 0.18 19.33 2.54
N ARG A 119 0.47 20.50 1.96
CA ARG A 119 1.04 20.64 0.61
C ARG A 119 2.38 19.91 0.52
N TRP A 120 3.28 20.14 1.47
CA TRP A 120 4.55 19.42 1.56
C TRP A 120 4.37 17.91 1.73
N ALA A 121 3.42 17.50 2.58
CA ALA A 121 3.13 16.10 2.83
C ALA A 121 2.59 15.40 1.58
N ALA A 122 1.57 15.96 0.94
CA ALA A 122 0.97 15.45 -0.30
C ALA A 122 1.97 15.40 -1.46
N ARG A 123 2.94 16.34 -1.51
CA ARG A 123 4.05 16.35 -2.48
C ARG A 123 5.19 15.38 -2.16
N GLY A 124 5.06 14.55 -1.13
CA GLY A 124 5.97 13.45 -0.88
C GLY A 124 6.84 13.56 0.37
N ARG A 125 6.62 14.57 1.23
CA ARG A 125 7.49 14.88 2.39
C ARG A 125 8.97 14.90 2.03
N LYS A 126 9.34 15.64 0.98
CA LYS A 126 10.74 15.76 0.55
C LYS A 126 11.53 16.54 1.60
N TYR A 127 12.69 16.02 1.99
CA TYR A 127 13.48 16.62 3.07
C TYR A 127 13.83 18.09 2.81
N ASP A 128 14.22 18.41 1.58
CA ASP A 128 14.71 19.75 1.19
C ASP A 128 13.64 20.84 1.33
N ASP A 129 12.38 20.45 1.13
CA ASP A 129 11.23 21.34 1.02
C ASP A 129 10.40 21.39 2.32
N SER A 130 10.91 20.81 3.41
CA SER A 130 10.17 20.75 4.68
C SER A 130 9.88 22.15 5.23
N PRO A 131 8.60 22.50 5.48
CA PRO A 131 8.22 23.78 6.08
C PRO A 131 8.49 23.82 7.58
N LEU A 132 8.86 22.70 8.19
CA LEU A 132 9.13 22.60 9.63
C LEU A 132 10.61 22.73 9.96
N THR A 133 11.48 22.58 8.96
CA THR A 133 12.92 22.61 9.18
C THR A 133 13.37 24.06 9.32
N THR A 134 13.88 24.40 10.49
CA THR A 134 14.46 25.73 10.74
C THR A 134 15.69 25.96 9.85
N ALA A 135 16.01 27.23 9.57
CA ALA A 135 17.21 27.57 8.80
C ALA A 135 18.49 26.96 9.41
N GLN A 136 18.55 26.87 10.74
CA GLN A 136 19.65 26.25 11.49
C GLN A 136 19.72 24.73 11.27
N GLU A 137 18.58 24.04 11.27
CA GLU A 137 18.52 22.59 10.99
C GLU A 137 18.83 22.23 9.53
N LYS A 138 18.66 23.16 8.60
CA LYS A 138 19.12 23.01 7.21
C LYS A 138 20.63 23.13 7.07
N GLN A 139 21.29 23.80 8.02
CA GLN A 139 22.74 24.03 8.03
C GLN A 139 23.51 23.04 8.90
N ASP A 140 22.84 22.12 9.60
CA ASP A 140 23.48 21.16 10.48
C ASP A 140 24.31 20.11 9.70
N PRO A 141 25.65 20.16 9.77
CA PRO A 141 26.54 19.26 9.02
C PRO A 141 26.53 17.83 9.59
N SER A 142 25.95 17.61 10.78
CA SER A 142 25.82 16.28 11.39
C SER A 142 24.67 15.48 10.77
N LYS A 143 23.70 16.16 10.15
CA LYS A 143 22.72 15.48 9.32
C LYS A 143 23.45 15.00 8.07
N PRO A 144 23.37 13.71 7.73
CA PRO A 144 24.05 13.20 6.55
C PRO A 144 23.62 14.07 5.38
N GLU A 145 24.58 14.78 4.77
CA GLU A 145 24.42 15.27 3.41
C GLU A 145 24.18 14.01 2.57
N PHE A 146 22.91 13.63 2.46
CA PHE A 146 22.49 12.75 1.39
C PHE A 146 22.96 13.46 0.15
N ASN A 147 24.04 12.95 -0.46
CA ASN A 147 24.75 13.62 -1.53
C ASN A 147 23.82 13.64 -2.74
N MET A 148 22.95 14.63 -2.71
CA MET A 148 21.68 14.73 -3.41
C MET A 148 21.83 15.32 -4.80
N LYS A 149 23.09 15.55 -5.20
CA LYS A 149 23.51 16.08 -6.49
C LYS A 149 23.46 15.04 -7.62
N ALA A 150 23.07 13.80 -7.34
CA ALA A 150 22.81 12.83 -8.40
C ALA A 150 21.46 13.14 -9.07
N GLU A 151 21.45 14.13 -9.97
CA GLU A 151 20.45 14.26 -11.04
C GLU A 151 20.64 13.11 -12.05
N GLY A 152 20.55 11.87 -11.57
CA GLY A 152 20.49 10.72 -12.45
C GLY A 152 19.19 10.75 -13.27
N PRO A 153 19.13 10.02 -14.40
CA PRO A 153 17.96 10.01 -15.29
C PRO A 153 16.65 9.58 -14.61
N HIS A 154 16.74 8.95 -13.43
CA HIS A 154 15.60 8.44 -12.65
C HIS A 154 15.02 9.48 -11.67
N GLY A 155 15.72 10.60 -11.42
CA GLY A 155 15.30 11.63 -10.48
C GLY A 155 15.73 11.38 -9.03
N LYS A 156 15.86 12.49 -8.27
CA LYS A 156 16.52 12.61 -6.96
C LYS A 156 16.06 11.64 -5.85
N TYR A 157 14.87 11.06 -5.98
CA TYR A 157 14.24 10.25 -4.94
C TYR A 157 13.76 8.87 -5.40
N ALA A 158 13.95 8.52 -6.67
CA ALA A 158 13.46 7.25 -7.21
C ALA A 158 14.22 6.05 -6.62
N ILE A 159 15.48 6.27 -6.24
CA ILE A 159 16.38 5.23 -5.74
C ILE A 159 16.93 5.68 -4.39
N LEU A 160 17.11 4.73 -3.47
CA LEU A 160 17.82 5.03 -2.22
C LEU A 160 19.21 5.62 -2.49
N PRO A 161 19.65 6.58 -1.67
CA PRO A 161 21.03 7.01 -1.70
C PRO A 161 21.90 5.78 -1.47
N GLY A 162 22.86 5.54 -2.38
CA GLY A 162 23.69 4.31 -2.33
C GLY A 162 24.32 4.13 -0.96
N PRO A 163 24.84 2.93 -0.64
CA PRO A 163 24.99 2.41 0.73
C PRO A 163 25.49 3.45 1.72
N ALA A 164 24.81 3.53 2.87
CA ALA A 164 25.33 4.19 4.06
C ALA A 164 26.78 3.76 4.24
N VAL A 165 27.66 4.76 4.35
CA VAL A 165 29.08 4.72 4.03
C VAL A 165 29.76 3.41 4.44
N ILE A 166 30.25 2.64 3.46
CA ILE A 166 31.25 1.62 3.79
C ILE A 166 32.52 2.38 4.15
N LEU A 167 32.71 2.64 5.44
CA LEU A 167 33.79 3.50 5.91
C LEU A 167 35.18 2.88 5.76
N GLY A 168 35.27 1.55 5.65
CA GLY A 168 36.54 0.86 5.48
C GLY A 168 36.42 -0.54 4.90
N CYS A 169 37.57 -1.09 4.51
CA CYS A 169 37.64 -2.43 3.96
C CYS A 169 37.32 -3.49 5.02
N ALA A 170 36.33 -4.33 4.76
CA ALA A 170 35.89 -5.39 5.68
C ALA A 170 36.99 -6.38 6.07
N HIS A 171 38.03 -6.54 5.24
CA HIS A 171 39.15 -7.43 5.55
C HIS A 171 40.27 -6.76 6.35
N CYS A 172 40.73 -5.58 5.91
CA CYS A 172 41.95 -4.97 6.44
C CYS A 172 41.71 -3.72 7.30
N GLY A 173 40.46 -3.31 7.48
CA GLY A 173 40.05 -2.15 8.29
C GLY A 173 40.45 -0.79 7.74
N LYS A 174 41.24 -0.73 6.65
CA LYS A 174 41.68 0.55 6.07
C LYS A 174 40.49 1.38 5.61
N LEU A 175 40.37 2.57 6.18
CA LEU A 175 39.41 3.58 5.75
C LEU A 175 39.79 4.05 4.34
N ARG A 176 38.78 4.20 3.47
CA ARG A 176 38.97 4.66 2.10
C ARG A 176 37.76 5.50 1.68
N SER A 177 37.96 6.39 0.72
CA SER A 177 36.83 7.04 0.08
C SER A 177 35.95 5.98 -0.59
N LYS A 178 34.62 6.13 -0.47
CA LYS A 178 33.62 5.20 -1.01
C LYS A 178 33.87 4.85 -2.49
N ALA A 179 34.28 5.84 -3.28
CA ALA A 179 34.60 5.68 -4.71
C ALA A 179 35.76 4.71 -5.01
N SER A 180 36.58 4.35 -4.02
CA SER A 180 37.75 3.48 -4.20
C SER A 180 37.57 2.07 -3.62
N MET A 181 36.36 1.75 -3.16
CA MET A 181 36.02 0.46 -2.57
C MET A 181 35.26 -0.41 -3.58
N VAL A 182 35.67 -1.67 -3.69
CA VAL A 182 34.98 -2.68 -4.50
C VAL A 182 33.96 -3.40 -3.62
N GLY A 183 32.68 -3.37 -3.99
CA GLY A 183 31.64 -4.11 -3.31
C GLY A 183 31.69 -5.61 -3.60
N CYS A 184 31.11 -6.43 -2.73
CA CYS A 184 30.86 -7.83 -3.06
C CYS A 184 29.72 -7.93 -4.08
N GLU A 185 30.03 -8.27 -5.32
CA GLU A 185 29.03 -8.42 -6.41
C GLU A 185 27.90 -9.40 -6.05
N ASP A 186 28.21 -10.47 -5.31
CA ASP A 186 27.24 -11.52 -4.95
C ASP A 186 26.16 -11.08 -3.93
N CYS A 187 26.43 -10.08 -3.10
CA CYS A 187 25.50 -9.59 -2.08
C CYS A 187 25.21 -8.08 -2.18
N THR A 188 25.58 -7.48 -3.32
CA THR A 188 25.19 -6.11 -3.62
C THR A 188 23.75 -6.10 -4.12
N LEU A 189 22.92 -5.26 -3.50
CA LEU A 189 21.56 -5.03 -3.95
C LEU A 189 21.59 -3.97 -5.05
N ILE A 190 21.25 -4.39 -6.26
CA ILE A 190 21.22 -3.53 -7.44
C ILE A 190 19.76 -3.24 -7.78
N THR A 191 19.44 -1.97 -8.06
CA THR A 191 18.12 -1.54 -8.53
C THR A 191 18.30 -0.38 -9.49
N GLY A 192 17.61 -0.42 -10.63
CA GLY A 192 17.75 0.61 -11.67
C GLY A 192 19.17 0.71 -12.26
N GLY A 193 20.02 -0.30 -12.06
CA GLY A 193 21.44 -0.23 -12.40
C GLY A 193 22.33 0.46 -11.36
N TYR A 194 21.81 0.78 -10.18
CA TYR A 194 22.53 1.42 -9.08
C TYR A 194 22.72 0.48 -7.90
N ASP A 195 23.88 0.55 -7.27
CA ASP A 195 24.19 -0.15 -6.03
C ASP A 195 23.52 0.56 -4.85
N ILE A 196 22.45 -0.03 -4.33
CA ILE A 196 21.70 0.49 -3.18
C ILE A 196 22.35 0.09 -1.87
N CYS A 197 22.84 -1.15 -1.78
CA CYS A 197 23.41 -1.68 -0.56
C CYS A 197 24.53 -2.65 -0.85
N THR A 198 25.67 -2.45 -0.20
CA THR A 198 26.80 -3.36 -0.24
C THR A 198 27.16 -3.71 1.19
N VAL A 199 27.03 -4.99 1.55
CA VAL A 199 27.27 -5.45 2.92
C VAL A 199 28.73 -5.40 3.33
N ALA A 200 29.64 -5.59 2.37
CA ALA A 200 31.07 -5.53 2.60
C ALA A 200 31.76 -4.88 1.40
N GLY A 201 32.54 -3.84 1.67
CA GLY A 201 33.43 -3.22 0.70
C GLY A 201 34.88 -3.59 0.95
N TYR A 202 35.66 -3.60 -0.12
CA TYR A 202 37.05 -4.05 -0.11
C TYR A 202 37.97 -3.07 -0.82
N CYS A 203 39.23 -2.96 -0.37
CA CYS A 203 40.24 -2.22 -1.13
C CYS A 203 40.57 -2.84 -2.50
N GLY A 204 40.07 -4.05 -2.78
CA GLY A 204 40.27 -4.77 -4.04
C GLY A 204 40.10 -6.29 -3.87
N ALA A 205 40.20 -7.01 -4.98
CA ALA A 205 39.94 -8.46 -5.07
C ALA A 205 40.76 -9.31 -4.07
N LYS A 206 42.00 -8.91 -3.74
CA LYS A 206 42.82 -9.61 -2.74
C LYS A 206 42.17 -9.60 -1.35
N CYS A 207 41.62 -8.46 -0.91
CA CYS A 207 40.95 -8.34 0.38
C CYS A 207 39.64 -9.11 0.39
N GLN A 208 38.87 -9.02 -0.70
CA GLN A 208 37.63 -9.79 -0.88
C GLN A 208 37.89 -11.30 -0.79
N LYS A 209 38.89 -11.82 -1.52
CA LYS A 209 39.24 -13.24 -1.50
C LYS A 209 39.63 -13.73 -0.11
N LYS A 210 40.35 -12.92 0.67
CA LYS A 210 40.74 -13.27 2.05
C LYS A 210 39.54 -13.28 3.01
N HIS A 211 38.62 -12.33 2.88
CA HIS A 211 37.41 -12.26 3.71
C HIS A 211 36.32 -13.24 3.27
N ARG A 212 36.40 -13.82 2.05
CA ARG A 212 35.36 -14.68 1.47
C ARG A 212 34.93 -15.85 2.37
N LYS A 213 35.85 -16.46 3.12
CA LYS A 213 35.51 -17.57 4.03
C LYS A 213 34.60 -17.14 5.18
N GLU A 214 34.86 -15.97 5.76
CA GLU A 214 34.07 -15.40 6.85
C GLU A 214 32.75 -14.81 6.33
N HIS A 215 32.85 -14.01 5.27
CA HIS A 215 31.71 -13.34 4.64
C HIS A 215 30.74 -14.32 3.93
N GLY A 216 31.23 -15.45 3.45
CA GLY A 216 30.47 -16.35 2.56
C GLY A 216 29.11 -16.78 3.11
N LYS A 217 29.02 -17.00 4.43
CA LYS A 217 27.74 -17.35 5.08
C LYS A 217 26.73 -16.22 5.03
N ILE A 218 27.18 -15.00 5.34
CA ILE A 218 26.34 -13.78 5.30
C ILE A 218 25.95 -13.48 3.85
N CYS A 219 26.93 -13.54 2.94
CA CYS A 219 26.72 -13.35 1.50
C CYS A 219 25.66 -14.29 0.94
N LYS A 220 25.71 -15.59 1.29
CA LYS A 220 24.73 -16.58 0.85
C LYS A 220 23.32 -16.24 1.31
N GLN A 221 23.15 -15.82 2.58
CA GLN A 221 21.84 -15.41 3.10
C GLN A 221 21.26 -14.21 2.35
N ILE A 222 22.07 -13.17 2.14
CA ILE A 222 21.62 -11.94 1.47
C ILE A 222 21.31 -12.19 0.00
N ARG A 223 22.16 -12.98 -0.69
CA ARG A 223 21.91 -13.39 -2.07
C ARG A 223 20.61 -14.17 -2.20
N GLY A 224 20.39 -15.13 -1.29
CA GLY A 224 19.14 -15.89 -1.23
C GLY A 224 17.93 -14.99 -1.00
N LEU A 225 18.03 -14.04 -0.07
CA LEU A 225 16.98 -13.04 0.16
C LEU A 225 16.69 -12.20 -1.08
N ASN A 226 17.73 -11.67 -1.73
CA ASN A 226 17.57 -10.81 -2.91
C ASN A 226 16.86 -11.55 -4.04
N ARG A 227 17.27 -12.79 -4.30
CA ARG A 227 16.63 -13.68 -5.27
C ARG A 227 15.17 -13.95 -4.92
N ALA A 228 14.88 -14.25 -3.66
CA ALA A 228 13.52 -14.48 -3.17
C ALA A 228 12.63 -13.24 -3.35
N ALA A 229 13.13 -12.07 -2.95
CA ALA A 229 12.44 -10.79 -3.08
C ALA A 229 12.15 -10.43 -4.55
N GLN A 230 13.11 -10.66 -5.45
CA GLN A 230 12.97 -10.40 -6.88
C GLN A 230 11.88 -11.28 -7.53
N VAL A 231 11.84 -12.57 -7.18
CA VAL A 231 10.80 -13.48 -7.68
C VAL A 231 9.45 -13.11 -7.08
N PHE A 232 9.39 -12.88 -5.77
CA PHE A 232 8.17 -12.49 -5.10
C PHE A 232 7.59 -11.18 -5.64
N GLN A 233 8.42 -10.17 -5.92
CA GLN A 233 7.98 -8.91 -6.55
C GLN A 233 7.22 -9.15 -7.85
N GLN A 234 7.78 -10.00 -8.72
CA GLN A 234 7.17 -10.31 -10.02
C GLN A 234 5.87 -11.08 -9.83
N VAL A 235 5.89 -12.12 -9.00
CA VAL A 235 4.69 -12.91 -8.66
C VAL A 235 3.61 -12.03 -8.06
N PHE A 236 3.95 -11.09 -7.17
CA PHE A 236 3.00 -10.19 -6.53
C PHE A 236 2.35 -9.24 -7.54
N VAL A 237 3.12 -8.67 -8.48
CA VAL A 237 2.57 -7.87 -9.58
C VAL A 237 1.58 -8.70 -10.40
N HIS A 238 1.95 -9.92 -10.80
CA HIS A 238 1.04 -10.81 -11.53
C HIS A 238 -0.20 -11.19 -10.70
N PHE A 239 -0.04 -11.45 -9.41
CA PHE A 239 -1.15 -11.70 -8.51
C PHE A 239 -2.15 -10.54 -8.49
N LEU A 240 -1.67 -9.30 -8.34
CA LEU A 240 -2.56 -8.13 -8.40
C LEU A 240 -3.22 -7.96 -9.77
N GLN A 241 -2.49 -8.26 -10.85
CA GLN A 241 -3.01 -8.16 -12.22
C GLN A 241 -4.03 -9.24 -12.54
N THR A 242 -3.90 -10.45 -12.00
CA THR A 242 -4.71 -11.62 -12.34
C THR A 242 -5.87 -11.83 -11.36
N VAL A 243 -5.62 -11.62 -10.07
CA VAL A 243 -6.59 -11.79 -8.99
C VAL A 243 -7.15 -10.41 -8.64
N HIS A 244 -7.93 -9.88 -9.58
CA HIS A 244 -8.36 -8.48 -9.57
C HIS A 244 -9.37 -8.23 -8.46
N ASP A 245 -9.19 -7.11 -7.77
CA ASP A 245 -10.15 -6.58 -6.81
C ASP A 245 -11.15 -5.71 -7.57
N PRO A 246 -12.36 -6.20 -7.85
CA PRO A 246 -13.33 -5.47 -8.66
C PRO A 246 -13.80 -4.18 -7.97
N THR A 247 -13.62 -4.05 -6.64
CA THR A 247 -13.94 -2.84 -5.89
C THR A 247 -12.96 -1.70 -6.16
N ARG A 248 -11.88 -2.00 -6.90
CA ARG A 248 -10.79 -1.08 -7.20
C ARG A 248 -10.53 -0.98 -8.70
N ASN A 249 -11.59 -0.91 -9.50
CA ASN A 249 -11.46 -0.63 -10.92
C ASN A 249 -10.88 0.77 -11.16
N ILE A 250 -9.77 0.82 -11.89
CA ILE A 250 -9.12 2.07 -12.30
C ILE A 250 -9.72 2.50 -13.64
N ALA A 251 -10.42 3.62 -13.66
CA ALA A 251 -10.99 4.22 -14.86
C ALA A 251 -9.92 4.97 -15.68
N GLU A 252 -9.05 5.70 -15.00
CA GLU A 252 -8.05 6.57 -15.64
C GLU A 252 -6.80 6.67 -14.78
N VAL A 253 -5.63 6.75 -15.44
CA VAL A 253 -4.39 7.15 -14.79
C VAL A 253 -3.80 8.31 -15.58
N SER A 254 -3.56 9.42 -14.91
CA SER A 254 -2.99 10.63 -15.48
C SER A 254 -1.91 11.21 -14.59
N LEU A 255 -1.20 12.22 -15.08
CA LEU A 255 -0.33 13.03 -14.23
C LEU A 255 -1.21 14.09 -13.55
N GLY A 256 -1.17 14.13 -12.23
CA GLY A 256 -2.06 14.94 -11.40
C GLY A 256 -1.69 16.43 -11.32
N LEU A 257 -2.46 17.15 -10.50
CA LEU A 257 -2.53 18.62 -10.40
C LEU A 257 -1.25 19.36 -9.93
N SER A 258 -0.12 18.68 -9.71
CA SER A 258 1.11 19.39 -9.33
C SER A 258 1.68 20.14 -10.55
N GLU A 259 2.06 21.41 -10.37
CA GLU A 259 2.73 22.26 -11.37
C GLU A 259 3.96 21.58 -12.03
N ALA A 260 4.55 20.59 -11.36
CA ALA A 260 5.70 19.82 -11.84
C ALA A 260 5.37 18.46 -12.49
N GLY A 261 4.09 18.10 -12.69
CA GLY A 261 3.68 16.79 -13.24
C GLY A 261 4.18 15.58 -12.44
N SER A 262 4.49 15.78 -11.16
CA SER A 262 5.20 14.83 -10.30
C SER A 262 4.29 13.88 -9.52
N MET A 263 2.98 13.98 -9.66
CA MET A 263 2.00 13.14 -8.96
C MET A 263 1.25 12.25 -9.96
N VAL A 264 0.94 11.02 -9.57
CA VAL A 264 0.04 10.15 -10.35
C VAL A 264 -1.39 10.34 -9.85
N ALA A 265 -2.31 10.75 -10.71
CA ALA A 265 -3.73 10.71 -10.42
C ALA A 265 -4.30 9.37 -10.89
N VAL A 266 -4.98 8.64 -10.00
CA VAL A 266 -5.62 7.36 -10.26
C VAL A 266 -7.11 7.55 -10.01
N LYS A 267 -7.90 7.63 -11.08
CA LYS A 267 -9.35 7.80 -10.98
C LYS A 267 -10.02 6.43 -10.95
N MET A 268 -10.89 6.22 -9.99
CA MET A 268 -11.66 4.99 -9.83
C MET A 268 -12.93 5.02 -10.70
N GLU A 269 -13.41 3.86 -11.11
CA GLU A 269 -14.70 3.76 -11.81
C GLU A 269 -15.87 4.11 -10.87
N PRO A 270 -16.86 4.92 -11.31
CA PRO A 270 -17.97 5.33 -10.47
C PRO A 270 -18.84 4.20 -9.91
N ASN A 271 -19.36 4.38 -8.68
CA ASN A 271 -20.35 3.54 -8.01
C ASN A 271 -19.97 2.05 -7.98
N THR A 272 -18.67 1.74 -7.80
CA THR A 272 -18.15 0.40 -8.05
C THR A 272 -18.91 -0.65 -7.23
N LEU A 273 -19.01 -0.51 -5.91
CA LEU A 273 -19.64 -1.53 -5.07
C LEU A 273 -21.13 -1.75 -5.36
N LEU A 274 -21.90 -0.67 -5.52
CA LEU A 274 -23.33 -0.75 -5.83
C LEU A 274 -23.55 -1.38 -7.20
N ASN A 275 -22.78 -0.95 -8.21
CA ASN A 275 -22.86 -1.51 -9.56
C ASN A 275 -22.47 -2.99 -9.56
N LEU A 276 -21.38 -3.37 -8.88
CA LEU A 276 -20.96 -4.77 -8.75
C LEU A 276 -22.07 -5.63 -8.12
N ALA A 277 -22.74 -5.12 -7.10
CA ALA A 277 -23.86 -5.79 -6.43
C ALA A 277 -25.09 -5.94 -7.35
N CYS A 278 -25.46 -4.88 -8.06
CA CYS A 278 -26.56 -4.91 -9.03
C CYS A 278 -26.28 -5.87 -10.20
N LEU A 279 -25.02 -5.98 -10.62
CA LEU A 279 -24.58 -6.87 -11.70
C LEU A 279 -24.31 -8.31 -11.25
N GLY A 280 -24.24 -8.56 -9.95
CA GLY A 280 -23.84 -9.86 -9.43
C GLY A 280 -22.42 -10.24 -9.77
N LYS A 281 -21.51 -9.26 -9.83
CA LYS A 281 -20.11 -9.52 -10.16
C LYS A 281 -19.46 -10.43 -9.11
N PRO A 282 -18.52 -11.29 -9.53
CA PRO A 282 -17.79 -12.11 -8.59
C PRO A 282 -16.90 -11.24 -7.70
N VAL A 283 -16.62 -11.72 -6.50
CA VAL A 283 -15.78 -11.01 -5.50
C VAL A 283 -14.32 -10.92 -5.94
N VAL A 284 -13.89 -11.85 -6.79
CA VAL A 284 -12.60 -11.85 -7.49
C VAL A 284 -12.90 -12.08 -8.95
N GLU A 285 -12.37 -11.22 -9.82
CA GLU A 285 -12.43 -11.41 -11.26
C GLU A 285 -11.07 -11.94 -11.75
N ALA A 286 -11.09 -13.03 -12.52
CA ALA A 286 -9.91 -13.42 -13.26
C ALA A 286 -9.68 -12.38 -14.37
N ALA A 287 -8.68 -11.51 -14.18
CA ALA A 287 -8.56 -10.35 -15.05
C ALA A 287 -8.29 -10.76 -16.50
N LYS A 288 -9.10 -10.24 -17.41
CA LYS A 288 -8.82 -10.23 -18.85
C LYS A 288 -7.91 -9.06 -19.21
N THR A 289 -6.80 -8.89 -18.47
CA THR A 289 -5.94 -7.70 -18.50
C THR A 289 -6.71 -6.44 -18.09
N PRO A 290 -6.35 -5.73 -17.01
CA PRO A 290 -6.92 -4.43 -16.76
C PRO A 290 -6.80 -3.59 -18.04
N LYS A 291 -7.91 -3.04 -18.55
CA LYS A 291 -7.90 -2.04 -19.63
C LYS A 291 -7.31 -0.74 -19.10
N MET A 292 -6.17 -0.80 -18.44
CA MET A 292 -5.41 0.38 -18.05
C MET A 292 -4.82 0.94 -19.34
N ILE A 293 -5.50 1.96 -19.87
CA ILE A 293 -5.09 2.73 -21.04
C ILE A 293 -3.93 3.66 -20.60
N VAL A 294 -2.81 3.07 -20.22
CA VAL A 294 -1.61 3.81 -19.83
C VAL A 294 -0.44 3.20 -20.58
N ALA A 295 0.06 3.95 -21.56
CA ALA A 295 1.21 3.52 -22.35
C ALA A 295 2.47 3.37 -21.48
N ASN A 296 2.59 4.20 -20.42
CA ASN A 296 3.73 4.17 -19.52
C ASN A 296 3.64 2.99 -18.52
N PRO A 297 4.54 2.00 -18.58
CA PRO A 297 4.51 0.83 -17.69
C PRO A 297 4.74 1.19 -16.21
N GLU A 298 5.54 2.22 -15.92
CA GLU A 298 5.81 2.65 -14.54
C GLU A 298 4.59 3.29 -13.90
N LEU A 299 3.86 4.16 -14.63
CA LEU A 299 2.62 4.75 -14.13
C LEU A 299 1.54 3.69 -13.90
N ARG A 300 1.44 2.72 -14.81
CA ARG A 300 0.54 1.57 -14.65
C ARG A 300 0.89 0.75 -13.41
N LYS A 301 2.18 0.46 -13.19
CA LYS A 301 2.64 -0.28 -12.02
C LYS A 301 2.37 0.49 -10.73
N ALA A 302 2.67 1.80 -10.71
CA ALA A 302 2.38 2.67 -9.57
C ALA A 302 0.89 2.65 -9.23
N ALA A 303 0.01 2.89 -10.22
CA ALA A 303 -1.43 2.89 -10.04
C ALA A 303 -1.99 1.55 -9.55
N LEU A 304 -1.46 0.43 -10.05
CA LEU A 304 -1.80 -0.91 -9.55
C LEU A 304 -1.43 -1.10 -8.06
N MET A 305 -0.33 -0.49 -7.62
CA MET A 305 0.19 -0.64 -6.26
C MET A 305 -0.42 0.33 -5.25
N VAL A 306 -1.01 1.45 -5.69
CA VAL A 306 -1.65 2.43 -4.77
C VAL A 306 -2.66 1.71 -3.88
N GLY A 307 -2.47 1.82 -2.56
CA GLY A 307 -3.32 1.19 -1.55
C GLY A 307 -3.29 -0.34 -1.51
N ASN A 308 -2.34 -1.01 -2.16
CA ASN A 308 -2.17 -2.48 -2.10
C ASN A 308 -0.98 -2.90 -1.20
N SER A 309 -0.43 -1.99 -0.40
CA SER A 309 0.70 -2.27 0.50
C SER A 309 0.37 -3.35 1.52
N SER A 310 -0.81 -3.28 2.14
CA SER A 310 -1.29 -4.30 3.09
C SER A 310 -1.60 -5.66 2.45
N ALA A 311 -1.83 -5.71 1.13
CA ALA A 311 -2.10 -6.96 0.42
C ALA A 311 -0.90 -7.93 0.52
N VAL A 312 0.32 -7.42 0.68
CA VAL A 312 1.53 -8.23 0.89
C VAL A 312 1.45 -9.07 2.17
N ALA A 313 1.01 -8.46 3.28
CA ALA A 313 0.90 -9.11 4.58
C ALA A 313 -0.44 -9.83 4.81
N THR A 314 -1.43 -9.61 3.93
CA THR A 314 -2.79 -10.17 4.05
C THR A 314 -3.08 -11.15 2.92
N SER A 315 -3.59 -10.67 1.77
CA SER A 315 -4.03 -11.51 0.66
C SER A 315 -2.91 -12.29 -0.05
N ALA A 316 -1.67 -11.80 -0.02
CA ALA A 316 -0.50 -12.46 -0.62
C ALA A 316 0.47 -13.04 0.41
N LYS A 317 0.07 -13.10 1.71
CA LYS A 317 0.93 -13.59 2.81
C LYS A 317 1.52 -14.95 2.50
N SER A 318 0.77 -15.81 1.84
CA SER A 318 1.15 -17.18 1.57
C SER A 318 2.21 -17.32 0.50
N LEU A 319 2.09 -16.52 -0.56
CA LEU A 319 3.13 -16.37 -1.57
C LEU A 319 4.38 -15.74 -0.95
N LEU A 320 4.21 -14.68 -0.14
CA LEU A 320 5.32 -14.05 0.59
C LEU A 320 6.08 -15.08 1.44
N GLU A 321 5.36 -15.88 2.23
CA GLU A 321 5.99 -16.88 3.09
C GLU A 321 6.67 -17.97 2.30
N TYR A 322 6.05 -18.50 1.25
CA TYR A 322 6.66 -19.52 0.41
C TYR A 322 8.00 -19.04 -0.18
N PHE A 323 8.03 -17.84 -0.76
CA PHE A 323 9.23 -17.33 -1.42
C PHE A 323 10.29 -16.80 -0.45
N VAL A 324 9.89 -16.03 0.57
CA VAL A 324 10.81 -15.20 1.36
C VAL A 324 11.14 -15.79 2.73
N ARG A 325 10.20 -16.50 3.38
CA ARG A 325 10.42 -17.05 4.74
C ARG A 325 11.65 -17.95 4.82
N PRO A 326 11.97 -18.82 3.84
CA PRO A 326 13.14 -19.68 3.94
C PRO A 326 14.49 -18.93 3.99
N ALA A 327 14.52 -17.66 3.57
CA ALA A 327 15.70 -16.82 3.66
C ALA A 327 15.81 -16.06 5.00
N CYS A 328 14.79 -16.09 5.86
CA CYS A 328 14.66 -15.18 7.01
C CYS A 328 14.38 -15.91 8.32
N LYS A 329 14.94 -15.38 9.42
CA LYS A 329 14.66 -15.82 10.79
C LYS A 329 13.30 -15.34 11.28
N SER A 330 12.93 -14.10 10.94
CA SER A 330 11.63 -13.52 11.33
C SER A 330 11.16 -12.46 10.34
N MET A 331 9.86 -12.18 10.39
CA MET A 331 9.19 -11.18 9.57
C MET A 331 8.26 -10.33 10.44
N GLU A 332 8.24 -9.02 10.20
CA GLU A 332 7.38 -8.06 10.87
C GLU A 332 6.69 -7.18 9.81
N ARG A 333 5.39 -6.98 9.96
CA ARG A 333 4.63 -5.94 9.26
C ARG A 333 4.92 -4.62 9.95
N VAL A 334 5.42 -3.64 9.20
CA VAL A 334 5.70 -2.30 9.72
C VAL A 334 4.89 -1.29 8.95
N ALA A 335 3.94 -0.64 9.63
CA ALA A 335 3.22 0.50 9.07
C ALA A 335 4.05 1.77 9.30
N ILE A 336 4.24 2.57 8.25
CA ILE A 336 5.08 3.77 8.24
C ILE A 336 4.32 4.96 7.66
N LEU A 337 4.65 6.18 8.08
CA LEU A 337 4.36 7.37 7.27
C LEU A 337 5.51 7.57 6.29
N PRO A 338 5.26 7.52 4.97
CA PRO A 338 6.32 7.62 3.98
C PRO A 338 6.87 9.05 3.87
N LYS A 339 8.15 9.17 3.52
CA LYS A 339 8.81 10.42 3.13
C LYS A 339 9.73 10.24 1.94
N ASN A 340 10.20 11.36 1.38
CA ASN A 340 11.04 11.37 0.18
C ASN A 340 10.42 10.54 -0.95
N MET A 341 9.11 10.73 -1.17
CA MET A 341 8.39 10.11 -2.28
C MET A 341 8.83 10.80 -3.57
N PHE A 342 9.23 10.01 -4.56
CA PHE A 342 9.58 10.55 -5.87
C PHE A 342 8.35 10.99 -6.63
N ARG A 343 7.32 10.12 -6.60
CA ARG A 343 6.06 10.29 -7.31
C ARG A 343 4.90 9.85 -6.42
N PRO A 344 4.39 10.73 -5.53
CA PRO A 344 3.19 10.43 -4.75
C PRO A 344 1.98 10.20 -5.68
N ALA A 345 0.92 9.61 -5.13
CA ALA A 345 -0.30 9.33 -5.87
C ALA A 345 -1.54 9.92 -5.18
N GLU A 346 -2.42 10.47 -6.00
CA GLU A 346 -3.77 10.89 -5.67
C GLU A 346 -4.74 9.84 -6.20
N LEU A 347 -5.50 9.21 -5.32
CA LEU A 347 -6.61 8.34 -5.67
C LEU A 347 -7.89 9.17 -5.67
N ILE A 348 -8.56 9.26 -6.81
CA ILE A 348 -9.84 9.98 -6.95
C ILE A 348 -10.94 8.93 -6.95
N ASP A 349 -11.75 8.91 -5.89
CA ASP A 349 -12.85 7.94 -5.77
C ASP A 349 -14.01 8.25 -6.72
N ASP A 350 -15.02 7.39 -6.69
CA ASP A 350 -16.22 7.52 -7.51
C ASP A 350 -17.02 8.80 -7.26
N SER A 351 -16.86 9.38 -6.07
CA SER A 351 -17.50 10.63 -5.69
C SER A 351 -16.68 11.87 -6.05
N GLY A 352 -15.52 11.67 -6.70
CA GLY A 352 -14.58 12.74 -7.05
C GLY A 352 -13.70 13.19 -5.89
N ALA A 353 -13.79 12.55 -4.73
CA ALA A 353 -12.99 12.92 -3.58
C ALA A 353 -11.57 12.37 -3.72
N SER A 354 -10.61 13.21 -3.40
CA SER A 354 -9.18 12.90 -3.50
C SER A 354 -8.69 12.21 -2.23
N HIS A 355 -7.85 11.20 -2.37
CA HIS A 355 -7.15 10.52 -1.27
C HIS A 355 -5.67 10.44 -1.62
N PHE A 356 -4.81 11.04 -0.81
CA PHE A 356 -3.37 11.07 -1.08
C PHE A 356 -2.67 9.92 -0.36
N ASN A 357 -1.99 9.05 -1.11
CA ASN A 357 -1.25 7.93 -0.51
C ASN A 357 -0.13 8.40 0.44
N ALA A 358 0.32 9.64 0.26
CA ALA A 358 1.26 10.30 1.13
C ALA A 358 0.72 10.52 2.55
N LEU A 359 -0.58 10.70 2.74
CA LEU A 359 -1.17 10.98 4.05
C LEU A 359 -1.53 9.71 4.83
N THR A 360 -1.64 8.59 4.11
CA THR A 360 -1.99 7.30 4.69
C THR A 360 -0.75 6.51 5.11
N PRO A 361 -0.81 5.71 6.19
CA PRO A 361 0.24 4.75 6.50
C PRO A 361 0.48 3.77 5.33
N HIS A 362 1.74 3.49 5.06
CA HIS A 362 2.21 2.49 4.11
C HIS A 362 2.74 1.28 4.85
N GLU A 363 2.47 0.07 4.37
CA GLU A 363 2.95 -1.16 5.02
C GLU A 363 4.12 -1.77 4.26
N VAL A 364 5.18 -2.11 5.00
CA VAL A 364 6.36 -2.82 4.50
C VAL A 364 6.65 -4.05 5.36
N ILE A 365 7.40 -5.01 4.81
CA ILE A 365 7.83 -6.18 5.57
C ILE A 365 9.27 -5.98 6.02
N ARG A 366 9.50 -5.89 7.33
CA ARG A 366 10.84 -5.93 7.92
C ARG A 366 11.25 -7.38 8.12
N LEU A 367 12.33 -7.78 7.44
CA LEU A 367 12.89 -9.12 7.43
C LEU A 367 14.14 -9.14 8.27
N THR A 368 14.27 -10.09 9.19
CA THR A 368 15.52 -10.32 9.95
C THR A 368 16.12 -11.64 9.52
N LEU A 369 17.38 -11.62 9.07
CA LEU A 369 18.14 -12.81 8.67
C LEU A 369 18.75 -13.52 9.89
N GLU A 370 19.26 -14.75 9.69
CA GLU A 370 19.95 -15.50 10.75
C GLU A 370 21.20 -14.78 11.26
N CYS A 371 21.87 -14.02 10.40
CA CYS A 371 22.99 -13.15 10.80
C CYS A 371 22.56 -11.87 11.57
N GLY A 372 21.27 -11.69 11.87
CA GLY A 372 20.73 -10.53 12.59
C GLY A 372 20.54 -9.27 11.73
N ARG A 373 20.98 -9.28 10.48
CA ARG A 373 20.78 -8.15 9.56
C ARG A 373 19.30 -8.00 9.19
N GLN A 374 18.88 -6.74 9.08
CA GLN A 374 17.49 -6.38 8.79
C GLN A 374 17.35 -5.74 7.41
N TYR A 375 16.28 -6.10 6.72
CA TYR A 375 15.93 -5.60 5.38
C TYR A 375 14.47 -5.17 5.34
N ALA A 376 14.17 -4.11 4.59
CA ALA A 376 12.82 -3.75 4.19
C ALA A 376 12.51 -4.41 2.84
N LEU A 377 11.44 -5.20 2.78
CA LEU A 377 10.81 -5.67 1.55
C LEU A 377 9.54 -4.84 1.33
N ASP A 378 9.51 -4.08 0.25
CA ASP A 378 8.42 -3.18 -0.11
C ASP A 378 7.96 -3.37 -1.57
N PRO A 379 7.10 -4.36 -1.84
CA PRO A 379 6.64 -4.61 -3.19
C PRO A 379 5.75 -3.53 -3.79
N ALA A 380 5.15 -2.72 -2.93
CA ALA A 380 4.23 -1.65 -3.28
C ALA A 380 4.90 -0.26 -3.29
N GLY A 381 6.21 -0.17 -3.02
CA GLY A 381 6.98 1.07 -2.96
C GLY A 381 6.93 1.90 -4.24
N CYS A 382 6.73 1.26 -5.40
CA CYS A 382 6.57 1.97 -6.67
C CYS A 382 5.30 2.84 -6.74
N ALA A 383 4.33 2.69 -5.83
CA ALA A 383 3.23 3.64 -5.65
C ALA A 383 3.71 5.04 -5.22
N PHE A 384 4.95 5.15 -4.74
CA PHE A 384 5.64 6.41 -4.38
C PHE A 384 6.74 6.78 -5.37
N GLY A 385 6.83 6.05 -6.50
CA GLY A 385 7.91 6.18 -7.47
C GLY A 385 9.26 5.62 -7.01
N TRP A 386 9.29 4.76 -5.99
CA TRP A 386 10.51 4.07 -5.57
C TRP A 386 10.77 2.84 -6.46
N GLU A 387 12.01 2.66 -6.89
CA GLU A 387 12.39 1.53 -7.74
C GLU A 387 12.78 0.30 -6.91
N GLU A 388 13.28 0.51 -5.69
CA GLU A 388 13.70 -0.57 -4.82
C GLU A 388 12.50 -1.32 -4.23
N HIS A 389 12.56 -2.66 -4.29
CA HIS A 389 11.65 -3.53 -3.57
C HIS A 389 12.33 -4.19 -2.36
N LEU A 390 13.66 -4.17 -2.30
CA LEU A 390 14.45 -4.70 -1.19
C LEU A 390 15.59 -3.74 -0.84
N ALA A 391 15.72 -3.39 0.43
CA ALA A 391 16.79 -2.54 0.93
C ALA A 391 17.19 -2.90 2.36
N SER A 392 18.38 -2.51 2.82
CA SER A 392 18.69 -2.61 4.25
C SER A 392 17.71 -1.78 5.06
N TRP A 393 17.22 -2.29 6.19
CA TRP A 393 16.27 -1.57 7.04
C TRP A 393 16.81 -0.20 7.48
N GLU A 394 18.09 -0.10 7.83
CA GLU A 394 18.73 1.15 8.23
C GLU A 394 18.62 2.24 7.15
N SER A 395 19.11 1.96 5.93
CA SER A 395 19.01 2.91 4.80
C SER A 395 17.56 3.23 4.42
N PHE A 396 16.69 2.22 4.44
CA PHE A 396 15.27 2.40 4.13
C PHE A 396 14.59 3.28 5.18
N ALA A 397 14.77 3.01 6.46
CA ALA A 397 14.18 3.79 7.54
C ALA A 397 14.70 5.24 7.54
N ALA A 398 16.00 5.43 7.36
CA ALA A 398 16.59 6.76 7.30
C ALA A 398 15.99 7.62 6.17
N HIS A 399 15.77 7.01 5.00
CA HIS A 399 15.38 7.76 3.80
C HIS A 399 13.87 7.75 3.49
N ARG A 400 13.14 6.66 3.79
CA ARG A 400 11.73 6.45 3.40
C ARG A 400 10.75 6.58 4.55
N VAL A 401 11.20 6.50 5.80
CA VAL A 401 10.31 6.51 6.98
C VAL A 401 10.37 7.88 7.67
N ALA A 402 9.23 8.58 7.72
CA ALA A 402 9.04 9.72 8.61
C ALA A 402 8.75 9.25 10.03
N LEU A 403 7.80 8.33 10.16
CA LEU A 403 7.34 7.80 11.44
C LEU A 403 7.01 6.31 11.29
N VAL A 404 7.38 5.50 12.28
CA VAL A 404 6.86 4.14 12.42
C VAL A 404 5.54 4.22 13.18
N VAL A 405 4.45 3.85 12.52
CA VAL A 405 3.09 3.89 13.04
C VAL A 405 2.78 2.66 13.87
N GLU A 406 3.12 1.49 13.34
CA GLU A 406 2.80 0.21 13.95
C GLU A 406 3.87 -0.82 13.58
N VAL A 407 4.17 -1.73 14.50
CA VAL A 407 4.99 -2.92 14.24
C VAL A 407 4.21 -4.13 14.74
N CYS A 408 4.01 -5.12 13.86
CA CYS A 408 3.32 -6.35 14.18
C CYS A 408 4.14 -7.54 13.67
N THR A 409 4.45 -8.49 14.55
CA THR A 409 5.14 -9.72 14.14
C THR A 409 4.25 -10.55 13.22
N LEU A 410 4.80 -11.07 12.12
CA LEU A 410 4.08 -11.95 11.20
C LEU A 410 4.40 -13.41 11.55
N PRO A 411 3.53 -14.09 12.32
CA PRO A 411 3.76 -15.49 12.65
C PRO A 411 3.77 -16.33 11.37
N PRO A 412 4.57 -17.42 11.32
CA PRO A 412 4.43 -18.43 10.29
C PRO A 412 2.97 -18.80 10.11
N SER A 413 2.49 -18.88 8.87
CA SER A 413 1.21 -19.54 8.64
C SER A 413 1.31 -20.97 9.14
N ALA A 414 0.19 -21.52 9.60
CA ALA A 414 0.10 -22.96 9.81
C ALA A 414 0.58 -23.68 8.54
N PRO A 415 1.15 -24.89 8.65
CA PRO A 415 1.47 -25.70 7.48
C PRO A 415 0.29 -25.69 6.50
N TRP A 416 0.57 -25.68 5.20
CA TRP A 416 -0.41 -25.68 4.12
C TRP A 416 -1.23 -26.98 4.13
N ASN A 417 -2.03 -27.20 5.17
CA ASN A 417 -3.05 -28.23 5.17
C ASN A 417 -4.01 -27.81 4.07
N ARG A 418 -4.16 -28.67 3.05
CA ARG A 418 -4.98 -28.45 1.85
C ARG A 418 -6.17 -27.57 2.19
N VAL A 419 -6.12 -26.30 1.78
CA VAL A 419 -7.29 -25.43 1.82
C VAL A 419 -8.26 -26.05 0.83
N ASP A 420 -9.13 -26.91 1.37
CA ASP A 420 -10.20 -27.50 0.60
C ASP A 420 -11.24 -26.39 0.42
N LEU A 421 -11.37 -25.90 -0.81
CA LEU A 421 -12.43 -24.96 -1.20
C LEU A 421 -13.80 -25.47 -0.72
N SER A 422 -14.00 -26.79 -0.71
CA SER A 422 -15.19 -27.44 -0.18
C SER A 422 -15.28 -27.37 1.35
N ALA A 423 -14.15 -27.40 2.09
CA ALA A 423 -14.15 -27.22 3.54
C ALA A 423 -14.37 -25.76 3.94
N MET A 424 -13.83 -24.79 3.18
CA MET A 424 -14.17 -23.37 3.37
C MET A 424 -15.64 -23.10 3.07
N ALA A 425 -16.18 -23.67 1.98
CA ALA A 425 -17.60 -23.61 1.67
C ALA A 425 -18.43 -24.27 2.78
N LYS A 426 -18.09 -25.50 3.20
CA LYS A 426 -18.80 -26.24 4.27
C LYS A 426 -18.74 -25.53 5.62
N GLN A 427 -17.59 -25.02 6.04
CA GLN A 427 -17.45 -24.31 7.31
C GLN A 427 -18.29 -23.01 7.32
N ARG A 428 -18.58 -22.46 6.14
CA ARG A 428 -19.45 -21.29 5.96
C ARG A 428 -20.93 -21.66 5.73
N ASP A 429 -21.23 -22.78 5.08
CA ASP A 429 -22.58 -23.33 4.90
C ASP A 429 -23.23 -23.70 6.23
N CYS A 430 -22.44 -24.11 7.23
CA CYS A 430 -22.92 -24.45 8.56
C CYS A 430 -23.42 -23.23 9.37
N ALA A 431 -23.11 -22.00 8.95
CA ALA A 431 -23.41 -20.78 9.72
C ALA A 431 -24.68 -20.05 9.28
N GLY A 432 -25.29 -20.43 8.14
CA GLY A 432 -26.37 -19.64 7.52
C GLY A 432 -25.85 -18.31 6.98
N THR A 433 -26.12 -18.04 5.70
CA THR A 433 -26.02 -16.73 5.02
C THR A 433 -25.06 -15.72 5.67
N VAL A 434 -23.74 -15.96 5.62
CA VAL A 434 -22.78 -14.99 6.17
C VAL A 434 -22.77 -13.74 5.29
N VAL A 435 -23.32 -12.66 5.85
CA VAL A 435 -23.35 -11.32 5.28
C VAL A 435 -22.06 -10.60 5.70
N GLY A 436 -20.98 -10.80 4.95
CA GLY A 436 -19.68 -10.17 5.22
C GLY A 436 -19.58 -8.71 4.75
N GLU A 437 -18.62 -7.96 5.31
CA GLU A 437 -18.21 -6.66 4.78
C GLU A 437 -17.49 -6.87 3.44
N PRO A 438 -17.88 -6.16 2.35
CA PRO A 438 -17.38 -6.43 1.00
C PRO A 438 -15.86 -6.49 0.89
N ARG A 439 -15.12 -5.56 1.51
CA ARG A 439 -13.66 -5.50 1.39
C ARG A 439 -12.98 -6.65 2.12
N ALA A 440 -13.47 -7.04 3.30
CA ALA A 440 -12.99 -8.20 4.03
C ALA A 440 -13.17 -9.50 3.22
N GLU A 441 -14.31 -9.69 2.57
CA GLU A 441 -14.57 -10.86 1.74
C GLU A 441 -13.71 -10.87 0.46
N VAL A 442 -13.46 -9.72 -0.16
CA VAL A 442 -12.49 -9.61 -1.27
C VAL A 442 -11.09 -9.99 -0.81
N ALA A 443 -10.62 -9.43 0.30
CA ALA A 443 -9.28 -9.72 0.83
C ALA A 443 -9.12 -11.22 1.14
N LEU A 444 -10.15 -11.85 1.69
CA LEU A 444 -10.18 -13.28 1.95
C LEU A 444 -10.20 -14.10 0.66
N ALA A 445 -11.06 -13.78 -0.31
CA ALA A 445 -11.12 -14.49 -1.57
C ALA A 445 -9.76 -14.46 -2.30
N ARG A 446 -9.12 -13.29 -2.33
CA ARG A 446 -7.77 -13.12 -2.89
C ARG A 446 -6.74 -13.97 -2.14
N ARG A 447 -6.84 -14.06 -0.82
CA ARG A 447 -6.01 -14.94 0.01
C ARG A 447 -6.19 -16.41 -0.36
N VAL A 448 -7.42 -16.87 -0.56
CA VAL A 448 -7.69 -18.25 -0.96
C VAL A 448 -7.03 -18.58 -2.29
N VAL A 449 -7.11 -17.69 -3.28
CA VAL A 449 -6.43 -17.89 -4.56
C VAL A 449 -4.91 -18.01 -4.39
N ALA A 450 -4.31 -17.16 -3.54
CA ALA A 450 -2.89 -17.26 -3.21
C ALA A 450 -2.54 -18.58 -2.51
N ASP A 451 -3.33 -19.00 -1.53
CA ASP A 451 -3.16 -20.26 -0.79
C ASP A 451 -3.23 -21.49 -1.70
N LEU A 452 -4.15 -21.47 -2.68
CA LEU A 452 -4.31 -22.55 -3.67
C LEU A 452 -3.18 -22.61 -4.70
N ALA A 453 -2.50 -21.50 -4.94
CA ALA A 453 -1.37 -21.45 -5.85
C ALA A 453 -0.11 -22.10 -5.24
N VAL A 454 0.11 -21.95 -3.93
CA VAL A 454 1.33 -22.42 -3.25
C VAL A 454 1.62 -23.92 -3.47
N PRO A 455 0.68 -24.87 -3.23
CA PRO A 455 0.95 -26.29 -3.48
C PRO A 455 1.25 -26.61 -4.95
N ALA A 456 0.65 -25.87 -5.89
CA ALA A 456 0.90 -26.05 -7.31
C ALA A 456 2.29 -25.54 -7.70
N ILE A 457 2.75 -24.44 -7.08
CA ILE A 457 4.11 -23.93 -7.24
C ILE A 457 5.11 -24.93 -6.67
N GLU A 458 4.86 -25.48 -5.48
CA GLU A 458 5.72 -26.50 -4.87
C GLU A 458 5.82 -27.76 -5.73
N MET A 459 4.69 -28.23 -6.28
CA MET A 459 4.66 -29.34 -7.23
C MET A 459 5.45 -29.03 -8.50
N TYR A 460 5.34 -27.80 -9.02
CA TYR A 460 6.12 -27.37 -10.19
C TYR A 460 7.62 -27.32 -9.89
N MET A 461 8.02 -26.85 -8.71
CA MET A 461 9.43 -26.82 -8.30
C MET A 461 10.01 -28.21 -8.10
N THR A 462 9.20 -29.17 -7.63
CA THR A 462 9.66 -30.54 -7.33
C THR A 462 9.67 -31.44 -8.57
N MET A 463 8.69 -31.32 -9.48
CA MET A 463 8.55 -32.19 -10.64
C MET A 463 8.91 -31.53 -11.98
N GLY A 464 9.15 -30.23 -11.99
CA GLY A 464 9.34 -29.45 -13.20
C GLY A 464 10.73 -29.58 -13.83
N PRO A 465 10.98 -28.79 -14.90
CA PRO A 465 12.24 -28.82 -15.66
C PRO A 465 13.48 -28.46 -14.83
N PHE A 466 13.31 -27.98 -13.60
CA PHE A 466 14.38 -27.75 -12.63
C PHE A 466 15.22 -28.99 -12.34
N GLN A 467 14.61 -30.19 -12.35
CA GLN A 467 15.37 -31.44 -12.15
C GLN A 467 16.28 -31.78 -13.34
N ALA A 468 15.90 -31.39 -14.57
CA ALA A 468 16.68 -31.67 -15.77
C ALA A 468 18.00 -30.86 -15.83
N GLY A 469 18.09 -29.77 -15.07
CA GLY A 469 19.27 -28.92 -14.97
C GLY A 469 20.32 -29.35 -13.94
N GLY A 470 20.13 -30.47 -13.24
CA GLY A 470 21.07 -30.97 -12.24
C GLY A 470 21.07 -30.24 -10.90
N VAL A 471 20.11 -29.35 -10.64
CA VAL A 471 19.85 -28.79 -9.31
C VAL A 471 18.87 -29.74 -8.61
N VAL A 472 19.41 -30.59 -7.74
CA VAL A 472 18.64 -31.61 -7.01
C VAL A 472 18.23 -31.03 -5.66
N GLY A 473 17.26 -30.12 -5.65
CA GLY A 473 16.81 -29.53 -4.39
C GLY A 473 15.60 -28.62 -4.51
N GLY A 474 14.88 -28.47 -3.38
CA GLY A 474 13.74 -27.56 -3.26
C GLY A 474 14.12 -26.08 -3.38
N TRP A 475 13.14 -25.21 -3.17
CA TRP A 475 13.30 -23.75 -3.29
C TRP A 475 14.49 -23.16 -2.50
N GLU A 476 14.76 -23.68 -1.30
CA GLU A 476 15.92 -23.27 -0.48
C GLU A 476 17.27 -23.50 -1.17
N GLU A 477 17.41 -24.64 -1.85
CA GLU A 477 18.62 -24.94 -2.59
C GLU A 477 18.76 -23.97 -3.76
N PHE A 478 17.69 -23.78 -4.52
CA PHE A 478 17.64 -22.84 -5.66
C PHE A 478 18.07 -21.42 -5.27
N LEU A 479 17.63 -20.91 -4.11
CA LEU A 479 18.05 -19.61 -3.60
C LEU A 479 19.56 -19.58 -3.25
N GLY A 480 20.06 -20.68 -2.69
CA GLY A 480 21.42 -20.81 -2.18
C GLY A 480 22.48 -21.14 -3.23
N THR A 481 22.13 -21.68 -4.40
CA THR A 481 23.11 -22.20 -5.38
C THR A 481 24.06 -21.12 -5.90
N ASP A 482 25.33 -21.48 -6.05
CA ASP A 482 26.35 -20.66 -6.72
C ASP A 482 26.16 -20.71 -8.25
N VAL A 483 25.05 -20.13 -8.72
CA VAL A 483 24.70 -19.98 -10.13
C VAL A 483 24.92 -18.55 -10.61
N THR A 484 25.16 -18.40 -11.91
CA THR A 484 25.27 -17.07 -12.54
C THR A 484 23.95 -16.31 -12.45
N HIS A 485 24.03 -14.98 -12.46
CA HIS A 485 22.86 -14.11 -12.47
C HIS A 485 21.95 -14.41 -13.69
N ALA A 486 22.54 -14.65 -14.86
CA ALA A 486 21.80 -14.97 -16.08
C ALA A 486 21.03 -16.29 -15.98
N TRP A 487 21.65 -17.33 -15.41
CA TRP A 487 20.96 -18.62 -15.21
C TRP A 487 19.78 -18.44 -14.24
N PHE A 488 20.00 -17.77 -13.11
CA PHE A 488 18.93 -17.51 -12.14
C PHE A 488 17.78 -16.72 -12.77
N ALA A 489 18.09 -15.66 -13.53
CA ALA A 489 17.08 -14.84 -14.20
C ALA A 489 16.21 -15.66 -15.17
N GLY A 490 16.81 -16.56 -15.96
CA GLY A 490 16.05 -17.43 -16.87
C GLY A 490 15.13 -18.39 -16.13
N GLN A 491 15.60 -19.00 -15.03
CA GLN A 491 14.78 -19.89 -14.21
C GLN A 491 13.67 -19.14 -13.46
N ALA A 492 13.98 -17.96 -12.91
CA ALA A 492 13.02 -17.09 -12.25
C ALA A 492 11.90 -16.68 -13.21
N GLN A 493 12.23 -16.32 -14.46
CA GLN A 493 11.25 -15.98 -15.49
C GLN A 493 10.32 -17.16 -15.81
N GLY A 494 10.88 -18.37 -15.98
CA GLY A 494 10.10 -19.59 -16.20
C GLY A 494 9.13 -19.88 -15.04
N LEU A 495 9.61 -19.75 -13.81
CA LEU A 495 8.80 -19.90 -12.60
C LEU A 495 7.68 -18.86 -12.52
N VAL A 496 7.99 -17.58 -12.75
CA VAL A 496 7.00 -16.50 -12.74
C VAL A 496 5.90 -16.74 -13.77
N ALA A 497 6.26 -17.15 -15.00
CA ALA A 497 5.27 -17.47 -16.04
C ALA A 497 4.39 -18.67 -15.68
N ALA A 498 4.95 -19.68 -15.01
CA ALA A 498 4.18 -20.81 -14.50
C ALA A 498 3.22 -20.38 -13.37
N VAL A 499 3.69 -19.56 -12.44
CA VAL A 499 2.89 -19.00 -11.34
C VAL A 499 1.75 -18.13 -11.87
N GLU A 500 2.00 -17.28 -12.87
CA GLU A 500 0.96 -16.46 -13.50
C GLU A 500 -0.17 -17.33 -14.06
N ARG A 501 0.17 -18.40 -14.80
CA ARG A 501 -0.81 -19.33 -15.35
C ARG A 501 -1.61 -20.00 -14.24
N LEU A 502 -0.94 -20.48 -13.20
CA LEU A 502 -1.60 -21.11 -12.05
C LEU A 502 -2.54 -20.13 -11.35
N LEU A 503 -2.12 -18.90 -11.09
CA LEU A 503 -2.95 -17.86 -10.48
C LEU A 503 -4.19 -17.58 -11.32
N ARG A 504 -4.05 -17.54 -12.64
CA ARG A 504 -5.16 -17.35 -13.59
C ARG A 504 -6.13 -18.52 -13.52
N ASP A 505 -5.64 -19.74 -13.66
CA ASP A 505 -6.45 -20.95 -13.60
C ASP A 505 -7.23 -21.04 -12.27
N LYS A 506 -6.58 -20.69 -11.15
CA LYS A 506 -7.22 -20.67 -9.83
C LYS A 506 -8.23 -19.54 -9.66
N ALA A 507 -7.94 -18.34 -10.16
CA ALA A 507 -8.90 -17.24 -10.14
C ALA A 507 -10.15 -17.57 -10.98
N GLU A 508 -9.96 -18.15 -12.17
CA GLU A 508 -11.07 -18.56 -13.04
C GLU A 508 -11.89 -19.70 -12.44
N ALA A 509 -11.25 -20.70 -11.83
CA ALA A 509 -11.94 -21.76 -11.10
C ALA A 509 -12.73 -21.19 -9.91
N PHE A 510 -12.12 -20.29 -9.14
CA PHE A 510 -12.77 -19.63 -8.01
C PHE A 510 -14.01 -18.83 -8.45
N GLU A 511 -13.90 -18.07 -9.54
CA GLU A 511 -15.00 -17.29 -10.13
C GLU A 511 -16.16 -18.19 -10.57
N ARG A 512 -15.88 -19.39 -11.12
CA ARG A 512 -16.91 -20.34 -11.57
C ARG A 512 -17.53 -21.15 -10.43
N GLU A 513 -16.74 -21.60 -9.46
CA GLU A 513 -17.13 -22.67 -8.53
C GLU A 513 -17.72 -22.17 -7.22
N THR A 514 -17.26 -21.04 -6.69
CA THR A 514 -17.62 -20.62 -5.32
C THR A 514 -19.01 -19.98 -5.22
N GLY A 515 -19.50 -19.43 -6.32
CA GLY A 515 -20.71 -18.59 -6.32
C GLY A 515 -20.55 -17.29 -5.53
N LEU A 516 -19.33 -16.92 -5.10
CA LEU A 516 -19.06 -15.71 -4.33
C LEU A 516 -19.27 -14.47 -5.18
N ARG A 517 -20.40 -13.79 -4.98
CA ARG A 517 -20.83 -12.65 -5.78
C ARG A 517 -21.35 -11.52 -4.91
N PHE A 518 -21.22 -10.28 -5.38
CA PHE A 518 -21.86 -9.15 -4.73
C PHE A 518 -23.38 -9.19 -4.96
N PHE A 519 -24.14 -8.71 -3.98
CA PHE A 519 -25.58 -8.48 -4.12
C PHE A 519 -26.04 -7.39 -3.15
N LEU A 520 -27.23 -6.83 -3.38
CA LEU A 520 -27.88 -5.96 -2.40
C LEU A 520 -28.85 -6.79 -1.55
N ASN A 521 -28.73 -6.71 -0.23
CA ASN A 521 -29.71 -7.30 0.68
C ASN A 521 -31.06 -6.52 0.63
N ARG A 522 -32.02 -6.94 1.45
CA ARG A 522 -33.33 -6.31 1.53
C ARG A 522 -33.22 -4.83 1.93
N GLU A 523 -32.28 -4.47 2.80
CA GLU A 523 -32.02 -3.11 3.27
C GLU A 523 -31.22 -2.26 2.26
N LEU A 524 -30.87 -2.83 1.10
CA LEU A 524 -30.10 -2.20 0.03
C LEU A 524 -28.64 -1.88 0.42
N ASP A 525 -28.09 -2.65 1.37
CA ASP A 525 -26.67 -2.72 1.66
C ASP A 525 -25.97 -3.67 0.68
N VAL A 526 -24.75 -3.32 0.26
CA VAL A 526 -23.90 -4.20 -0.55
C VAL A 526 -23.32 -5.30 0.32
N ARG A 527 -23.65 -6.55 -0.02
CA ARG A 527 -23.23 -7.77 0.66
C ARG A 527 -22.58 -8.74 -0.32
N VAL A 528 -22.02 -9.83 0.21
CA VAL A 528 -21.47 -10.94 -0.57
C VAL A 528 -22.30 -12.19 -0.30
N VAL A 529 -22.78 -12.85 -1.36
CA VAL A 529 -23.44 -14.15 -1.25
C VAL A 529 -22.40 -15.24 -1.23
N ILE A 530 -22.56 -16.21 -0.34
CA ILE A 530 -21.73 -17.42 -0.28
C ILE A 530 -22.58 -18.60 -0.74
N GLY A 531 -22.07 -19.35 -1.72
CA GLY A 531 -22.68 -20.60 -2.17
C GLY A 531 -23.43 -20.48 -3.51
N PRO A 532 -23.32 -21.51 -4.36
CA PRO A 532 -23.85 -21.48 -5.72
C PRO A 532 -25.39 -21.54 -5.78
N GLU A 533 -26.06 -22.08 -4.76
CA GLU A 533 -27.53 -22.17 -4.71
C GLU A 533 -28.20 -20.81 -4.56
N LEU A 534 -27.80 -20.04 -3.55
CA LEU A 534 -28.33 -18.70 -3.32
C LEU A 534 -27.93 -17.75 -4.45
N ALA A 535 -26.70 -17.86 -4.97
CA ALA A 535 -26.27 -17.13 -6.16
C ALA A 535 -27.16 -17.42 -7.39
N ARG A 536 -27.58 -18.67 -7.62
CA ARG A 536 -28.55 -19.01 -8.69
C ARG A 536 -29.93 -18.39 -8.46
N GLY A 537 -30.37 -18.29 -7.20
CA GLY A 537 -31.61 -17.57 -6.86
C GLY A 537 -31.51 -16.08 -7.16
N LEU A 538 -30.41 -15.45 -6.75
CA LEU A 538 -30.11 -14.03 -6.95
C LEU A 538 -29.86 -13.66 -8.42
N ALA A 539 -29.47 -14.61 -9.26
CA ALA A 539 -29.28 -14.39 -10.70
C ALA A 539 -30.50 -13.83 -11.42
N ARG A 540 -31.71 -14.02 -10.86
CA ARG A 540 -32.96 -13.44 -11.38
C ARG A 540 -33.19 -11.98 -10.94
N VAL A 541 -32.46 -11.53 -9.91
CA VAL A 541 -32.52 -10.16 -9.39
C VAL A 541 -31.42 -9.29 -10.01
N TRP A 542 -30.27 -9.87 -10.35
CA TRP A 542 -29.18 -9.16 -11.03
C TRP A 542 -29.62 -8.50 -12.34
N MET A 543 -29.05 -7.34 -12.61
CA MET A 543 -29.36 -6.43 -13.70
C MET A 543 -28.37 -6.60 -14.86
N GLY A 544 -28.80 -6.24 -16.07
CA GLY A 544 -27.91 -6.22 -17.23
C GLY A 544 -26.94 -5.03 -17.16
N TRP A 545 -25.78 -5.14 -17.83
CA TRP A 545 -24.80 -4.04 -17.88
C TRP A 545 -25.40 -2.75 -18.43
N GLU A 546 -26.13 -2.83 -19.54
CA GLU A 546 -26.75 -1.65 -20.20
C GLU A 546 -27.74 -0.94 -19.28
N GLU A 547 -28.47 -1.69 -18.45
CA GLU A 547 -29.43 -1.15 -17.51
C GLU A 547 -28.75 -0.45 -16.33
N VAL A 548 -27.71 -1.07 -15.75
CA VAL A 548 -26.91 -0.46 -14.68
C VAL A 548 -26.18 0.78 -15.19
N GLU A 549 -25.66 0.74 -16.42
CA GLU A 549 -25.04 1.89 -17.07
C GLU A 549 -26.05 3.00 -17.35
N GLY A 550 -27.25 2.68 -17.83
CA GLY A 550 -28.31 3.66 -18.08
C GLY A 550 -28.85 4.32 -16.81
N LEU A 551 -28.70 3.66 -15.65
CA LEU A 551 -29.03 4.19 -14.32
C LEU A 551 -27.81 4.75 -13.59
N ARG A 552 -26.63 4.80 -14.24
CA ARG A 552 -25.40 5.29 -13.62
C ARG A 552 -25.58 6.76 -13.21
N GLY A 553 -25.33 7.03 -11.93
CA GLY A 553 -25.51 8.36 -11.35
C GLY A 553 -26.87 8.60 -10.67
N ASP A 554 -27.85 7.72 -10.89
CA ASP A 554 -29.13 7.75 -10.18
C ASP A 554 -29.24 6.56 -9.22
N VAL A 555 -28.58 6.70 -8.07
CA VAL A 555 -28.51 5.67 -7.02
C VAL A 555 -29.90 5.23 -6.56
N ASN A 556 -30.85 6.16 -6.49
CA ASN A 556 -32.22 5.87 -6.02
C ASN A 556 -32.98 5.02 -7.02
N ARG A 557 -32.93 5.36 -8.31
CA ARG A 557 -33.59 4.54 -9.36
C ARG A 557 -32.92 3.17 -9.51
N LEU A 558 -31.59 3.09 -9.38
CA LEU A 558 -30.87 1.82 -9.38
C LEU A 558 -31.32 0.91 -8.22
N LYS A 559 -31.38 1.45 -7.00
CA LYS A 559 -31.89 0.75 -5.82
C LYS A 559 -33.36 0.32 -5.96
N GLN A 560 -34.21 1.19 -6.52
CA GLN A 560 -35.63 0.87 -6.75
C GLN A 560 -35.82 -0.24 -7.78
N ALA A 561 -35.05 -0.21 -8.87
CA ALA A 561 -35.07 -1.24 -9.91
C ALA A 561 -34.64 -2.60 -9.33
N TRP A 562 -33.56 -2.61 -8.53
CA TRP A 562 -33.15 -3.81 -7.78
C TRP A 562 -34.27 -4.35 -6.89
N ARG A 563 -34.85 -3.48 -6.05
CA ARG A 563 -35.87 -3.86 -5.08
C ARG A 563 -37.10 -4.46 -5.75
N SER A 564 -37.52 -3.88 -6.87
CA SER A 564 -38.66 -4.37 -7.65
C SER A 564 -38.46 -5.82 -8.11
N ARG A 565 -37.25 -6.17 -8.55
CA ARG A 565 -36.91 -7.55 -8.94
C ARG A 565 -36.82 -8.48 -7.73
N TRP A 566 -36.24 -7.99 -6.64
CA TRP A 566 -36.17 -8.73 -5.38
C TRP A 566 -37.57 -9.14 -4.91
N ASP A 567 -38.52 -8.20 -4.89
CA ASP A 567 -39.88 -8.44 -4.45
C ASP A 567 -40.63 -9.40 -5.40
N VAL A 568 -40.34 -9.41 -6.70
CA VAL A 568 -40.89 -10.41 -7.65
C VAL A 568 -40.33 -11.81 -7.40
N VAL A 569 -39.01 -11.92 -7.16
CA VAL A 569 -38.34 -13.22 -7.00
C VAL A 569 -38.59 -13.85 -5.63
N PHE A 570 -38.61 -13.02 -4.58
CA PHE A 570 -38.65 -13.47 -3.18
C PHE A 570 -39.92 -13.04 -2.42
N GLY A 571 -40.65 -12.01 -2.87
CA GLY A 571 -41.78 -11.44 -2.12
C GLY A 571 -43.02 -12.33 -2.01
N MET A 572 -43.14 -13.41 -2.80
CA MET A 572 -44.23 -14.38 -2.68
C MET A 572 -43.93 -15.55 -1.72
N ARG A 573 -42.70 -15.66 -1.20
CA ARG A 573 -42.31 -16.71 -0.25
C ARG A 573 -41.89 -16.04 1.04
N GLY A 574 -42.74 -16.07 2.07
CA GLY A 574 -42.44 -15.49 3.36
C GLY A 574 -41.13 -16.03 3.94
N GLY A 575 -40.11 -15.16 3.99
CA GLY A 575 -38.86 -15.35 4.75
C GLY A 575 -37.71 -16.05 4.01
N ILE A 576 -36.84 -15.25 3.38
CA ILE A 576 -35.40 -15.50 3.32
C ILE A 576 -34.73 -14.40 4.14
#